data_AF-A0A354HY87-F1
#
_entry.id   AF-A0A354HY87-F1
#
_cell.length_a   1.000
_cell.length_b   1.000
_cell.length_c   1.000
_cell.angle_alpha   90.00
_cell.angle_beta   90.00
_cell.angle_gamma   90.00
#
_symmetry.space_group_name_H-M   'P 1'
#
loop_
_entity.id
_entity.type
_entity.pdbx_description
1 polymer ?
#
loop_
_entity_poly.entity_id
_entity_poly.type
_entity_poly.pdbx_seq_one_letter_code
_entity_poly.pdbx_strand_id
1 'polypeptide(L)'
;IQREDLNAIEIALTFKKLIDQYNLTQERLSERIGKKRATIANFLRLLKLPAEVQLGLRDKRVDMGHARALLTLDDPTLQLKLYNETLRRGLTVRNVEEMAKKYKEMAEQGVNPDDKKPADRFSNKDFDILKNHLSQRFNTPVGFSVDRSGKGKITFPFKNEAELEKLITIFDTIKQQDC
;
A
#
# COMPACT_ATOMS: atom_id res chain seq x y z
N ILE A 1 18.18 23.77 24.44
CA ILE A 1 17.64 22.40 24.65
C ILE A 1 16.52 22.21 23.65
N GLN A 2 16.85 21.68 22.48
CA GLN A 2 15.90 21.41 21.40
C GLN A 2 14.96 20.30 21.89
N ARG A 3 13.65 20.55 21.90
CA ARG A 3 12.66 19.56 22.29
C ARG A 3 12.74 18.41 21.29
N GLU A 4 13.26 17.28 21.73
CA GLU A 4 13.16 16.01 21.01
C GLU A 4 11.70 15.82 20.55
N ASP A 5 11.52 15.46 19.28
CA ASP A 5 10.22 15.29 18.64
C ASP A 5 9.30 14.41 19.48
N LEU A 6 8.43 15.03 20.26
CA LEU A 6 7.40 14.34 21.02
C LEU A 6 6.62 13.44 20.07
N ASN A 7 6.53 12.17 20.45
CA ASN A 7 5.86 11.18 19.65
C ASN A 7 4.38 11.54 19.48
N ALA A 8 3.85 11.51 18.27
CA ALA A 8 2.46 11.88 18.01
C ALA A 8 1.46 11.05 18.84
N ILE A 9 1.79 9.77 19.11
CA ILE A 9 0.99 8.89 19.96
C ILE A 9 1.06 9.32 21.44
N GLU A 10 2.22 9.71 21.95
CA GLU A 10 2.38 10.17 23.34
C GLU A 10 1.64 11.47 23.61
N ILE A 11 1.67 12.41 22.66
CA ILE A 11 0.87 13.64 22.72
C ILE A 11 -0.61 13.30 22.79
N ALA A 12 -1.07 12.38 21.92
CA ALA A 12 -2.46 11.95 21.90
C ALA A 12 -2.89 11.30 23.22
N LEU A 13 -2.04 10.43 23.80
CA LEU A 13 -2.27 9.81 25.10
C LEU A 13 -2.31 10.86 26.23
N THR A 14 -1.46 11.87 26.16
CA THR A 14 -1.44 12.97 27.14
C THR A 14 -2.74 13.76 27.08
N PHE A 15 -3.22 14.12 25.88
CA PHE A 15 -4.51 14.79 25.72
C PHE A 15 -5.68 13.94 26.23
N LYS A 16 -5.68 12.63 25.93
CA LYS A 16 -6.69 11.71 26.43
C LYS A 16 -6.68 11.67 27.96
N LYS A 17 -5.50 11.52 28.59
CA LYS A 17 -5.36 11.52 30.04
C LYS A 17 -5.86 12.81 30.69
N LEU A 18 -5.57 13.97 30.11
CA LEU A 18 -6.06 15.26 30.63
C LEU A 18 -7.59 15.38 30.51
N ILE A 19 -8.16 14.91 29.41
CA ILE A 19 -9.62 14.85 29.23
C ILE A 19 -10.25 13.96 30.30
N ASP A 20 -9.72 12.75 30.46
CA ASP A 20 -10.29 11.75 31.38
C ASP A 20 -10.10 12.16 32.85
N GLN A 21 -8.92 12.63 33.23
CA GLN A 21 -8.59 13.00 34.62
C GLN A 21 -9.36 14.22 35.12
N TYR A 22 -9.58 15.21 34.26
CA TYR A 22 -10.26 16.45 34.62
C TYR A 22 -11.69 16.55 34.08
N ASN A 23 -12.20 15.45 33.49
CA ASN A 23 -13.50 15.35 32.84
C ASN A 23 -13.78 16.53 31.88
N LEU A 24 -12.79 16.89 31.07
CA LEU A 24 -12.84 18.06 30.18
C LEU A 24 -13.38 17.68 28.81
N THR A 25 -14.13 18.58 28.18
CA THR A 25 -14.40 18.47 26.74
C THR A 25 -13.15 18.84 25.94
N GLN A 26 -13.09 18.41 24.67
CA GLN A 26 -12.02 18.82 23.76
C GLN A 26 -11.96 20.35 23.60
N GLU A 27 -13.12 21.03 23.64
CA GLU A 27 -13.25 22.49 23.62
C GLU A 27 -12.52 23.11 24.82
N ARG A 28 -12.84 22.65 26.04
CA ARG A 28 -12.23 23.15 27.28
C ARG A 28 -10.73 22.85 27.37
N LEU A 29 -10.30 21.67 26.90
CA LEU A 29 -8.88 21.36 26.81
C LEU A 29 -8.18 22.34 25.86
N SER A 30 -8.80 22.66 24.72
CA SER A 30 -8.26 23.58 23.71
C SER A 30 -8.01 24.98 24.25
N GLU A 31 -8.94 25.52 25.04
CA GLU A 31 -8.82 26.79 25.76
C GLU A 31 -7.64 26.76 26.74
N ARG A 32 -7.50 25.69 27.53
CA ARG A 32 -6.45 25.57 28.57
C ARG A 32 -5.03 25.44 28.01
N ILE A 33 -4.85 24.70 26.93
CA ILE A 33 -3.52 24.43 26.36
C ILE A 33 -3.14 25.37 25.20
N GLY A 34 -4.04 26.29 24.82
CA GLY A 34 -3.82 27.24 23.73
C GLY A 34 -3.63 26.57 22.36
N LYS A 35 -4.29 25.44 22.12
CA LYS A 35 -4.28 24.73 20.82
C LYS A 35 -5.67 24.74 20.22
N LYS A 36 -5.76 24.70 18.89
CA LYS A 36 -7.06 24.57 18.20
C LYS A 36 -7.72 23.25 18.60
N ARG A 37 -9.03 23.27 18.86
CA ARG A 37 -9.82 22.05 19.12
C ARG A 37 -9.61 20.97 18.05
N ALA A 38 -9.56 21.38 16.77
CA ALA A 38 -9.30 20.48 15.65
C ALA A 38 -7.94 19.75 15.76
N THR A 39 -6.91 20.41 16.29
CA THR A 39 -5.60 19.79 16.52
C THR A 39 -5.71 18.69 17.56
N ILE A 40 -6.36 18.96 18.71
CA ILE A 40 -6.60 17.97 19.76
C ILE A 40 -7.39 16.77 19.20
N ALA A 41 -8.47 17.04 18.48
CA ALA A 41 -9.29 16.00 17.86
C ALA A 41 -8.47 15.11 16.91
N ASN A 42 -7.59 15.71 16.10
CA ASN A 42 -6.73 14.95 15.18
C ASN A 42 -5.76 14.02 15.92
N PHE A 43 -5.13 14.49 17.00
CA PHE A 43 -4.27 13.63 17.82
C PHE A 43 -5.05 12.49 18.46
N LEU A 44 -6.21 12.78 19.07
CA LEU A 44 -7.05 11.75 19.67
C LEU A 44 -7.54 10.70 18.67
N ARG A 45 -7.77 11.10 17.40
CA ARG A 45 -8.14 10.15 16.35
C ARG A 45 -7.03 9.13 16.06
N LEU A 46 -5.76 9.47 16.24
CA LEU A 46 -4.65 8.52 16.03
C LEU A 46 -4.74 7.32 16.97
N LEU A 47 -5.29 7.50 18.17
CA LEU A 47 -5.52 6.41 19.12
C LEU A 47 -6.61 5.42 18.69
N LYS A 48 -7.38 5.75 17.64
CA LYS A 48 -8.37 4.85 17.04
C LYS A 48 -7.75 3.89 16.01
N LEU A 49 -6.50 4.14 15.59
CA LEU A 49 -5.82 3.25 14.65
C LEU A 49 -5.50 1.90 15.30
N PRO A 50 -5.27 0.84 14.52
CA PRO A 50 -4.81 -0.44 15.04
C PRO A 50 -3.46 -0.29 15.74
N ALA A 51 -3.23 -1.10 16.77
CA ALA A 51 -2.02 -1.03 17.60
C ALA A 51 -0.72 -1.09 16.76
N GLU A 52 -0.72 -1.89 15.69
CA GLU A 52 0.41 -2.04 14.78
C GLU A 52 0.73 -0.72 14.02
N VAL A 53 -0.30 0.01 13.60
CA VAL A 53 -0.13 1.32 12.95
C VAL A 53 0.32 2.38 13.96
N GLN A 54 -0.22 2.35 15.19
CA GLN A 54 0.22 3.25 16.27
C GLN A 54 1.69 3.02 16.60
N LEU A 55 2.12 1.75 16.67
CA LEU A 55 3.53 1.38 16.86
C LEU A 55 4.39 1.87 15.69
N GLY A 56 3.91 1.70 14.46
CA GLY A 56 4.57 2.24 13.26
C GLY A 56 4.80 3.74 13.28
N LEU A 57 3.78 4.50 13.72
CA LEU A 57 3.87 5.94 13.89
C LEU A 57 4.83 6.30 15.03
N ARG A 58 4.81 5.51 16.11
CA ARG A 58 5.71 5.71 17.26
C ARG A 58 7.17 5.52 16.87
N ASP A 59 7.45 4.46 16.13
CA ASP A 59 8.80 4.09 15.72
C ASP A 59 9.25 4.85 14.45
N LYS A 60 8.50 5.91 14.06
CA LYS A 60 8.76 6.77 12.88
C LYS A 60 8.86 5.99 11.55
N ARG A 61 8.25 4.80 11.46
CA ARG A 61 8.16 4.02 10.20
C ARG A 61 7.18 4.63 9.22
N VAL A 62 6.20 5.39 9.73
CA VAL A 62 5.23 6.17 8.95
C VAL A 62 5.01 7.51 9.63
N ASP A 63 4.85 8.56 8.84
CA ASP A 63 4.50 9.89 9.36
C ASP A 63 3.01 10.06 9.72
N MET A 64 2.71 11.14 10.44
CA MET A 64 1.37 11.63 10.74
C MET A 64 0.47 11.74 9.49
N GLY A 65 1.04 12.08 8.32
CA GLY A 65 0.31 12.14 7.07
C GLY A 65 -0.26 10.78 6.66
N HIS A 66 0.57 9.73 6.71
CA HIS A 66 0.15 8.36 6.42
C HIS A 66 -0.91 7.90 7.43
N ALA A 67 -0.71 8.16 8.73
CA ALA A 67 -1.67 7.79 9.77
C ALA A 67 -3.04 8.47 9.54
N ARG A 68 -3.06 9.73 9.11
CA ARG A 68 -4.30 10.46 8.76
C ARG A 68 -4.98 9.89 7.52
N ALA A 69 -4.21 9.47 6.52
CA ALA A 69 -4.75 8.81 5.33
C ALA A 69 -5.40 7.47 5.69
N LEU A 70 -4.76 6.66 6.54
CA LEU A 70 -5.31 5.39 7.03
C LEU A 70 -6.61 5.59 7.82
N LEU A 71 -6.70 6.66 8.62
CA LEU A 71 -7.91 7.04 9.38
C LEU A 71 -9.14 7.40 8.54
N THR A 72 -9.02 7.44 7.21
CA THR A 72 -10.17 7.64 6.31
C THR A 72 -10.92 6.35 6.01
N LEU A 73 -10.28 5.19 6.27
CA LEU A 73 -10.89 3.87 6.21
C LEU A 73 -11.58 3.57 7.54
N ASP A 74 -12.79 3.02 7.50
CA ASP A 74 -13.53 2.67 8.71
C ASP A 74 -13.21 1.26 9.23
N ASP A 75 -12.78 0.35 8.34
CA ASP A 75 -12.42 -1.03 8.67
C ASP A 75 -10.96 -1.16 9.13
N PRO A 76 -10.71 -1.62 10.38
CA PRO A 76 -9.36 -1.88 10.89
C PRO A 76 -8.53 -2.85 10.03
N THR A 77 -9.18 -3.81 9.37
CA THR A 77 -8.52 -4.80 8.51
C THR A 77 -7.93 -4.13 7.28
N LEU A 78 -8.70 -3.23 6.64
CA LEU A 78 -8.25 -2.46 5.49
C LEU A 78 -7.15 -1.46 5.88
N GLN A 79 -7.25 -0.86 7.06
CA GLN A 79 -6.20 0.01 7.61
C GLN A 79 -4.87 -0.76 7.75
N LEU A 80 -4.89 -1.96 8.33
CA LEU A 80 -3.69 -2.80 8.47
C LEU A 80 -3.14 -3.26 7.11
N LYS A 81 -4.01 -3.63 6.17
CA LYS A 81 -3.61 -4.03 4.81
C LYS A 81 -2.87 -2.89 4.11
N LEU A 82 -3.46 -1.69 4.10
CA LEU A 82 -2.85 -0.51 3.48
C LEU A 82 -1.58 -0.05 4.22
N TYR A 83 -1.52 -0.16 5.54
CA TYR A 83 -0.32 0.12 6.32
C TYR A 83 0.84 -0.82 5.94
N ASN A 84 0.59 -2.12 5.88
CA ASN A 84 1.60 -3.10 5.48
C ASN A 84 2.06 -2.89 4.03
N GLU A 85 1.15 -2.52 3.14
CA GLU A 85 1.51 -2.16 1.76
C GLU A 85 2.34 -0.88 1.66
N THR A 86 2.01 0.12 2.49
CA THR A 86 2.77 1.37 2.63
C THR A 86 4.21 1.10 3.04
N LEU A 87 4.41 0.26 4.06
CA LEU A 87 5.75 -0.12 4.52
C LEU A 87 6.52 -0.92 3.47
N ARG A 88 5.85 -1.89 2.82
CA ARG A 88 6.48 -2.77 1.84
C ARG A 88 6.95 -2.02 0.60
N ARG A 89 6.18 -1.02 0.15
CA ARG A 89 6.44 -0.29 -1.10
C ARG A 89 7.04 1.09 -0.89
N GLY A 90 7.19 1.56 0.35
CA GLY A 90 7.64 2.92 0.66
C GLY A 90 6.72 3.98 0.05
N LEU A 91 5.40 3.81 0.20
CA LEU A 91 4.43 4.71 -0.43
C LEU A 91 4.50 6.12 0.17
N THR A 92 4.33 7.13 -0.68
CA THR A 92 4.19 8.52 -0.22
C THR A 92 2.80 8.75 0.37
N VAL A 93 2.65 9.80 1.21
CA VAL A 93 1.36 10.18 1.80
C VAL A 93 0.25 10.30 0.75
N ARG A 94 0.55 10.93 -0.40
CA ARG A 94 -0.41 11.08 -1.50
C ARG A 94 -0.87 9.74 -2.06
N ASN A 95 0.06 8.81 -2.26
CA ASN A 95 -0.28 7.47 -2.76
C ASN A 95 -1.17 6.72 -1.75
N VAL A 96 -0.88 6.85 -0.45
CA VAL A 96 -1.70 6.24 0.60
C VAL A 96 -3.10 6.87 0.65
N GLU A 97 -3.22 8.19 0.50
CA GLU A 97 -4.52 8.87 0.40
C GLU A 97 -5.34 8.38 -0.79
N GLU A 98 -4.74 8.27 -1.97
CA GLU A 98 -5.41 7.75 -3.17
C GLU A 98 -5.85 6.28 -3.00
N MET A 99 -5.00 5.43 -2.43
CA MET A 99 -5.33 4.03 -2.17
C MET A 99 -6.43 3.88 -1.12
N ALA A 100 -6.37 4.66 -0.05
CA ALA A 100 -7.41 4.68 0.98
C ALA A 100 -8.77 5.10 0.39
N LYS A 101 -8.79 6.12 -0.49
CA LYS A 101 -10.00 6.53 -1.19
C LYS A 101 -10.55 5.40 -2.06
N LYS A 102 -9.71 4.72 -2.85
CA LYS A 102 -10.12 3.56 -3.68
C LYS A 102 -10.68 2.42 -2.83
N TYR A 103 -10.05 2.10 -1.71
CA TYR A 103 -10.52 1.04 -0.81
C TYR A 103 -11.87 1.39 -0.17
N LYS A 104 -12.07 2.67 0.18
CA LYS A 104 -13.35 3.15 0.68
C LYS A 104 -14.46 3.04 -0.37
N GLU A 105 -14.21 3.50 -1.60
CA GLU A 105 -15.15 3.39 -2.71
C GLU A 105 -15.51 1.92 -3.02
N MET A 106 -14.55 1.01 -2.96
CA MET A 106 -14.80 -0.42 -3.16
C MET A 106 -15.65 -1.02 -2.03
N ALA A 107 -15.37 -0.65 -0.77
CA ALA A 107 -16.15 -1.10 0.38
C ALA A 107 -17.60 -0.61 0.32
N GLU A 108 -17.83 0.64 -0.08
CA GLU A 108 -19.17 1.22 -0.26
C GLU A 108 -19.97 0.53 -1.39
N GLN A 109 -19.28 0.03 -2.42
CA GLN A 109 -19.88 -0.75 -3.52
C GLN A 109 -20.10 -2.23 -3.17
N GLY A 110 -19.79 -2.66 -1.94
CA GLY A 110 -19.87 -4.07 -1.52
C GLY A 110 -18.85 -4.97 -2.22
N VAL A 111 -17.83 -4.39 -2.84
CA VAL A 111 -16.76 -5.12 -3.53
C VAL A 111 -15.61 -5.29 -2.55
N ASN A 112 -15.34 -6.53 -2.15
CA ASN A 112 -14.26 -6.80 -1.24
C ASN A 112 -12.92 -6.56 -1.97
N PRO A 113 -11.97 -5.78 -1.41
CA PRO A 113 -10.65 -5.63 -2.01
C PRO A 113 -9.80 -6.92 -2.00
N ASP A 114 -10.35 -8.03 -1.47
CA ASP A 114 -9.82 -9.38 -1.68
C ASP A 114 -10.43 -10.10 -2.92
N ASP A 115 -11.59 -9.67 -3.43
CA ASP A 115 -12.18 -10.21 -4.66
C ASP A 115 -11.50 -9.64 -5.92
N LYS A 116 -10.88 -8.46 -5.81
CA LYS A 116 -9.89 -8.02 -6.80
C LYS A 116 -8.53 -8.60 -6.44
N LYS A 117 -8.23 -9.75 -7.07
CA LYS A 117 -6.90 -10.39 -7.17
C LYS A 117 -5.78 -9.36 -6.96
N PRO A 118 -4.90 -9.53 -5.94
CA PRO A 118 -3.78 -8.63 -5.74
C PRO A 118 -2.72 -8.88 -6.82
N ALA A 119 -2.90 -8.24 -7.98
CA ALA A 119 -1.83 -7.98 -8.93
C ALA A 119 -0.98 -6.85 -8.35
N ASP A 120 0.15 -7.20 -7.73
CA ASP A 120 1.40 -6.41 -7.74
C ASP A 120 2.34 -6.97 -6.66
N ARG A 121 3.10 -7.99 -7.06
CA ARG A 121 4.45 -8.23 -6.51
C ARG A 121 5.55 -7.76 -7.45
N PHE A 122 5.20 -7.25 -8.62
CA PHE A 122 6.08 -6.63 -9.58
C PHE A 122 5.27 -5.54 -10.27
N SER A 123 5.81 -4.33 -10.38
CA SER A 123 5.15 -3.26 -11.14
C SER A 123 4.75 -3.82 -12.50
N ASN A 124 3.48 -3.71 -12.88
CA ASN A 124 3.00 -4.04 -14.24
C ASN A 124 3.94 -3.48 -15.32
N LYS A 125 4.60 -2.34 -15.05
CA LYS A 125 5.54 -1.68 -15.95
C LYS A 125 6.78 -2.52 -16.30
N ASP A 126 7.34 -3.27 -15.36
CA ASP A 126 8.55 -4.09 -15.61
C ASP A 126 8.21 -5.37 -16.39
N PHE A 127 7.04 -5.96 -16.09
CA PHE A 127 6.51 -7.10 -16.86
C PHE A 127 6.05 -6.69 -18.26
N ASP A 128 5.47 -5.50 -18.42
CA ASP A 128 5.06 -4.99 -19.73
C ASP A 128 6.27 -4.76 -20.65
N ILE A 129 7.39 -4.25 -20.12
CA ILE A 129 8.64 -4.12 -20.89
C ILE A 129 9.15 -5.50 -21.33
N LEU A 130 9.21 -6.47 -20.41
CA LEU A 130 9.67 -7.83 -20.72
C LEU A 130 8.74 -8.55 -21.70
N LYS A 131 7.42 -8.36 -21.53
CA LYS A 131 6.38 -8.88 -22.42
C LYS A 131 6.51 -8.29 -23.81
N ASN A 132 6.74 -6.98 -23.92
CA ASN A 132 6.94 -6.31 -25.20
C ASN A 132 8.21 -6.79 -25.89
N HIS A 133 9.31 -6.93 -25.15
CA HIS A 133 10.57 -7.41 -25.70
C HIS A 133 10.48 -8.85 -26.24
N LEU A 134 9.84 -9.75 -25.49
CA LEU A 134 9.61 -11.12 -25.96
C LEU A 134 8.58 -11.19 -27.07
N SER A 135 7.52 -10.38 -27.03
CA SER A 135 6.53 -10.36 -28.12
C SER A 135 7.13 -9.86 -29.43
N GLN A 136 8.05 -8.90 -29.38
CA GLN A 136 8.80 -8.44 -30.55
C GLN A 136 9.74 -9.51 -31.09
N ARG A 137 10.50 -10.19 -30.23
CA ARG A 137 11.50 -11.19 -30.66
C ARG A 137 10.87 -12.48 -31.18
N PHE A 138 9.73 -12.89 -30.62
CA PHE A 138 9.00 -14.10 -31.03
C PHE A 138 7.86 -13.81 -32.01
N ASN A 139 7.63 -12.53 -32.37
CA ASN A 139 6.53 -12.04 -33.20
C ASN A 139 5.15 -12.62 -32.82
N THR A 140 4.97 -12.95 -31.53
CA THR A 140 3.85 -13.71 -30.97
C THR A 140 3.47 -13.10 -29.62
N PRO A 141 2.18 -12.91 -29.31
CA PRO A 141 1.78 -12.30 -28.03
C PRO A 141 2.15 -13.21 -26.85
N VAL A 142 3.03 -12.75 -25.96
CA VAL A 142 3.49 -13.53 -24.82
C VAL A 142 2.62 -13.29 -23.58
N GLY A 143 2.12 -14.36 -22.97
CA GLY A 143 1.42 -14.34 -21.70
C GLY A 143 2.37 -14.52 -20.53
N PHE A 144 2.32 -13.63 -19.54
CA PHE A 144 3.08 -13.76 -18.29
C PHE A 144 2.13 -14.02 -17.12
N SER A 145 2.44 -15.03 -16.31
CA SER A 145 1.69 -15.35 -15.10
C SER A 145 2.66 -15.66 -13.98
N VAL A 146 2.78 -14.78 -12.98
CA VAL A 146 3.69 -14.97 -11.84
C VAL A 146 2.89 -15.19 -10.57
N ASP A 147 3.24 -16.24 -9.83
CA ASP A 147 2.65 -16.61 -8.55
C ASP A 147 3.44 -15.99 -7.38
N ARG A 148 2.80 -15.94 -6.20
CA ARG A 148 3.26 -15.22 -5.01
C ARG A 148 4.67 -15.63 -4.55
N SER A 149 5.12 -16.85 -4.84
CA SER A 149 6.45 -17.36 -4.48
C SER A 149 7.59 -16.88 -5.40
N GLY A 150 7.31 -16.04 -6.40
CA GLY A 150 8.28 -15.69 -7.46
C GLY A 150 8.38 -16.74 -8.57
N LYS A 151 7.54 -17.77 -8.52
CA LYS A 151 7.42 -18.79 -9.59
C LYS A 151 6.57 -18.22 -10.72
N GLY A 152 7.08 -18.21 -11.94
CA GLY A 152 6.38 -17.69 -13.12
C GLY A 152 6.11 -18.75 -14.17
N LYS A 153 5.10 -18.50 -14.99
CA LYS A 153 4.81 -19.20 -16.25
C LYS A 153 4.82 -18.18 -17.37
N ILE A 154 5.55 -18.48 -18.43
CA ILE A 154 5.53 -17.75 -19.70
C ILE A 154 4.76 -18.65 -20.68
N THR A 155 3.70 -18.11 -21.26
CA THR A 155 2.82 -18.85 -22.18
C THR A 155 2.91 -18.23 -23.58
N PHE A 156 3.22 -19.06 -24.56
CA PHE A 156 3.25 -18.68 -25.98
C PHE A 156 2.04 -19.34 -26.67
N PRO A 157 0.98 -18.59 -27.00
CA PRO A 157 -0.12 -19.11 -27.79
C PRO A 157 0.33 -19.29 -29.25
N PHE A 158 0.02 -20.43 -29.84
CA PHE A 158 0.25 -20.74 -31.25
C PHE A 158 -1.07 -21.21 -31.89
N LYS A 159 -1.29 -20.85 -33.15
CA LYS A 159 -2.52 -21.15 -33.89
C LYS A 159 -2.45 -22.43 -34.71
N ASN A 160 -1.24 -22.82 -35.12
CA ASN A 160 -1.01 -23.98 -35.99
C ASN A 160 0.40 -24.56 -35.78
N GLU A 161 0.64 -25.74 -36.36
CA GLU A 161 1.91 -26.46 -36.26
C GLU A 161 3.09 -25.66 -36.82
N ALA A 162 2.88 -24.89 -37.88
CA ALA A 162 3.91 -24.02 -38.45
C ALA A 162 4.35 -22.89 -37.50
N GLU A 163 3.46 -22.35 -36.65
CA GLU A 163 3.83 -21.39 -35.60
C GLU A 163 4.63 -22.05 -34.47
N LEU A 164 4.30 -23.30 -34.12
CA LEU A 164 5.06 -24.08 -33.14
C LEU A 164 6.50 -24.33 -33.62
N GLU A 165 6.68 -24.75 -34.88
CA GLU A 165 8.00 -24.97 -35.49
C GLU A 165 8.86 -23.70 -35.50
N LYS A 166 8.25 -22.54 -35.79
CA LYS A 166 8.94 -21.24 -35.71
C LYS A 166 9.39 -20.91 -34.30
N LEU A 167 8.55 -21.13 -33.28
CA LEU A 167 8.93 -20.90 -31.89
C LEU A 167 10.13 -21.76 -31.49
N ILE A 168 10.10 -23.05 -31.83
CA ILE A 168 11.20 -23.99 -31.55
C ILE A 168 12.50 -23.52 -32.23
N THR A 169 12.43 -23.12 -33.50
CA THR A 169 13.61 -22.64 -34.24
C THR A 169 14.24 -21.41 -33.58
N ILE A 170 13.43 -20.46 -33.10
CA ILE A 170 13.91 -19.27 -32.39
C ILE A 170 14.60 -19.66 -31.06
N PHE A 171 14.04 -20.62 -30.31
CA PHE A 171 14.66 -21.13 -29.09
C PHE A 171 16.01 -21.82 -29.36
N ASP A 172 16.12 -22.60 -30.43
CA ASP A 172 17.38 -23.25 -30.82
C ASP A 172 18.44 -22.24 -31.27
N THR A 173 18.03 -21.15 -31.88
CA THR A 173 18.94 -20.07 -32.34
C THR A 173 19.55 -19.33 -31.14
N ILE A 174 18.79 -19.14 -30.06
CA ILE A 174 19.29 -18.50 -28.82
C ILE A 174 20.35 -19.37 -28.15
N LYS A 175 20.24 -20.70 -28.25
CA LYS A 175 21.19 -21.64 -27.67
C LYS A 175 22.59 -21.59 -28.32
N GLN A 176 22.70 -21.04 -29.53
CA GLN A 176 23.96 -20.95 -30.28
C GLN A 176 24.75 -19.65 -30.03
N GLN A 177 24.20 -18.69 -29.28
CA GLN A 177 24.89 -17.43 -28.95
C GLN A 177 25.75 -17.50 -27.68
N ASP A 178 25.66 -18.59 -26.91
CA ASP A 178 26.42 -18.81 -25.67
C ASP A 178 27.53 -19.89 -25.82
N CYS A 179 28.02 -20.14 -27.04
CA CYS A 179 29.22 -20.95 -27.32
C CYS A 179 30.33 -20.11 -27.95
#